data_AF-A0A7W1J7M9-F1
#
_entry.id   AF-A0A7W1J7M9-F1
#
_cell.length_a   1.000
_cell.length_b   1.000
_cell.length_c   1.000
_cell.angle_alpha   90.00
_cell.angle_beta   90.00
_cell.angle_gamma   90.00
#
_symmetry.space_group_name_H-M   'P 1'
#
loop_
_entity.id
_entity.type
_entity.pdbx_description
1 polymer ?
#
loop_
_entity_poly.entity_id
_entity_poly.type
_entity_poly.pdbx_seq_one_letter_code
_entity_poly.pdbx_strand_id
1 'polypeptide(L)'
;MFSQESITHSFIKAHIQKDTVFFFNPNRYEWHYKIVFISDSVYKVTGLFHADSTESIVFKKESGRIYFRKNKKWKLFFDKDCLNKFKWTVGSHSYYGIWKKVNFKDGNNEIYTLEFEPIGFVQSASTVYYFTYNEGVIAIDSHDEDYVRSDKMMVPFRK
;
A
#
# COMPACT_ATOMS: atom_id res chain seq x y z
N MET A 1 -18.43 20.31 13.45
CA MET A 1 -17.82 19.18 14.17
C MET A 1 -17.65 18.08 13.14
N PHE A 2 -16.43 17.84 12.63
CA PHE A 2 -16.20 16.81 11.63
C PHE A 2 -16.17 15.45 12.36
N SER A 3 -17.09 14.55 12.03
CA SER A 3 -17.04 13.18 12.54
C SER A 3 -15.80 12.50 11.98
N GLN A 4 -14.98 11.95 12.86
CA GLN A 4 -13.78 11.23 12.47
C GLN A 4 -14.19 9.93 11.76
N GLU A 5 -14.13 9.91 10.43
CA GLU A 5 -14.44 8.72 9.64
C GLU A 5 -13.28 7.71 9.71
N SER A 6 -13.62 6.42 9.81
CA SER A 6 -12.63 5.35 9.74
C SER A 6 -13.05 4.27 8.77
N ILE A 7 -12.11 3.83 7.94
CA ILE A 7 -12.30 2.76 6.97
C ILE A 7 -11.34 1.63 7.33
N THR A 8 -11.85 0.40 7.39
CA THR A 8 -11.02 -0.81 7.51
C THR A 8 -11.02 -1.50 6.16
N HIS A 9 -9.84 -1.75 5.62
CA HIS A 9 -9.68 -2.54 4.42
C HIS A 9 -9.25 -3.95 4.80
N SER A 10 -10.08 -4.93 4.45
CA SER A 10 -9.78 -6.35 4.61
C SER A 10 -9.28 -6.93 3.30
N PHE A 11 -8.28 -7.79 3.38
CA PHE A 11 -7.71 -8.48 2.24
C PHE A 11 -7.98 -9.96 2.34
N ILE A 12 -8.19 -10.57 1.18
CA ILE A 12 -8.46 -11.99 1.07
C ILE A 12 -7.39 -12.59 0.17
N LYS A 13 -6.96 -13.80 0.53
CA LYS A 13 -5.98 -14.56 -0.25
C LYS A 13 -6.46 -14.74 -1.68
N ALA A 14 -5.56 -14.53 -2.63
CA ALA A 14 -5.79 -14.67 -4.06
C ALA A 14 -4.52 -15.22 -4.73
N HIS A 15 -4.54 -15.32 -6.06
CA HIS A 15 -3.34 -15.52 -6.86
C HIS A 15 -3.20 -14.37 -7.86
N ILE A 16 -2.09 -13.64 -7.84
CA ILE A 16 -1.78 -12.56 -8.76
C ILE A 16 -0.88 -13.14 -9.85
N GLN A 17 -1.45 -13.40 -11.03
CA GLN A 17 -0.66 -13.78 -12.19
C GLN A 17 -0.39 -12.54 -13.05
N LYS A 18 0.77 -12.47 -13.72
CA LYS A 18 1.14 -11.34 -14.60
C LYS A 18 -0.04 -10.87 -15.45
N ASP A 19 -0.51 -9.66 -15.15
CA ASP A 19 -1.62 -8.95 -15.81
C ASP A 19 -3.03 -9.51 -15.57
N THR A 20 -3.24 -10.47 -14.65
CA THR A 20 -4.55 -11.05 -14.32
C THR A 20 -4.59 -11.59 -12.89
N VAL A 21 -5.52 -11.09 -12.07
CA VAL A 21 -5.75 -11.59 -10.71
C VAL A 21 -6.77 -12.73 -10.75
N PHE A 22 -6.37 -13.92 -10.28
CA PHE A 22 -7.21 -15.11 -10.16
C PHE A 22 -7.62 -15.30 -8.70
N PHE A 23 -8.93 -15.36 -8.46
CA PHE A 23 -9.48 -15.51 -7.12
C PHE A 23 -9.60 -17.00 -6.77
N PHE A 24 -8.99 -17.42 -5.65
CA PHE A 24 -9.19 -18.76 -5.11
C PHE A 24 -9.55 -18.69 -3.63
N ASN A 25 -10.70 -19.29 -3.32
CA ASN A 25 -11.14 -19.81 -2.02
C ASN A 25 -11.37 -18.79 -0.88
N PRO A 26 -12.62 -18.54 -0.45
CA PRO A 26 -12.99 -17.54 0.58
C PRO A 26 -12.62 -17.93 2.03
N ASN A 27 -11.87 -19.00 2.27
CA ASN A 27 -11.58 -19.47 3.62
C ASN A 27 -10.27 -18.87 4.18
N ARG A 28 -10.46 -17.67 4.75
CA ARG A 28 -9.82 -17.05 5.94
C ARG A 28 -8.30 -17.01 6.07
N TYR A 29 -7.71 -15.92 5.57
CA TYR A 29 -6.77 -15.07 6.33
C TYR A 29 -7.05 -13.61 5.96
N GLU A 30 -7.29 -12.77 6.97
CA GLU A 30 -7.65 -11.35 6.78
C GLU A 30 -6.48 -10.48 7.21
N TRP A 31 -5.57 -10.19 6.28
CA TRP A 31 -4.72 -9.01 6.48
C TRP A 31 -5.61 -7.78 6.43
N HIS A 32 -5.44 -6.89 7.39
CA HIS A 32 -6.26 -5.69 7.50
C HIS A 32 -5.41 -4.48 7.81
N TYR A 33 -5.75 -3.36 7.20
CA TYR A 33 -5.25 -2.06 7.62
C TYR A 33 -6.41 -1.10 7.83
N LYS A 34 -6.22 -0.20 8.79
CA LYS A 34 -7.21 0.80 9.16
C LYS A 34 -6.75 2.19 8.75
N ILE A 35 -7.62 2.93 8.07
CA ILE A 35 -7.49 4.36 7.82
C ILE A 35 -8.40 5.10 8.81
N VAL A 36 -7.89 6.15 9.42
CA VAL A 36 -8.67 7.11 10.20
C VAL A 36 -8.42 8.50 9.65
N PHE A 37 -9.46 9.15 9.11
CA PHE A 37 -9.34 10.49 8.53
C PHE A 37 -9.31 11.54 9.64
N ILE A 38 -8.32 12.42 9.57
CA ILE A 38 -8.19 13.61 10.43
C ILE A 38 -8.80 14.81 9.70
N SER A 39 -8.64 14.83 8.38
CA SER A 39 -9.31 15.71 7.42
C SER A 39 -9.36 15.03 6.04
N ASP A 40 -10.00 15.66 5.06
CA ASP A 40 -10.11 15.14 3.68
C ASP A 40 -8.76 14.79 3.05
N SER A 41 -7.68 15.49 3.43
CA SER A 41 -6.34 15.30 2.90
C SER A 41 -5.36 14.67 3.87
N VAL A 42 -5.70 14.52 5.16
CA VAL A 42 -4.79 14.01 6.20
C VAL A 42 -5.42 12.81 6.89
N TYR A 43 -4.70 11.68 6.91
CA TYR A 43 -5.22 10.43 7.44
C TYR A 43 -4.13 9.61 8.14
N LYS A 44 -4.56 8.77 9.06
CA LYS A 44 -3.72 7.90 9.89
C LYS A 44 -3.93 6.46 9.42
N VAL A 45 -2.85 5.76 9.09
CA VAL A 45 -2.88 4.36 8.65
C VAL A 45 -2.24 3.47 9.72
N THR A 46 -2.87 2.34 10.04
CA THR A 46 -2.36 1.33 10.98
C THR A 46 -2.46 -0.05 10.35
N GLY A 47 -1.46 -0.91 10.54
CA GLY A 47 -1.45 -2.29 10.00
C GLY A 47 -0.95 -2.41 8.55
N LEU A 48 -0.26 -1.39 8.03
CA LEU A 48 0.26 -1.36 6.65
C LEU A 48 1.81 -1.35 6.65
N PHE A 49 2.45 -2.05 5.69
CA PHE A 49 3.89 -2.06 5.40
C PHE A 49 4.84 -2.83 6.33
N HIS A 50 4.47 -4.07 6.74
CA HIS A 50 5.30 -5.01 7.53
C HIS A 50 6.05 -4.41 8.74
N ALA A 51 5.66 -3.23 9.18
CA ALA A 51 6.08 -2.71 10.45
C ALA A 51 5.19 -3.37 11.48
N ASP A 52 5.80 -4.31 12.21
CA ASP A 52 5.27 -4.94 13.42
C ASP A 52 5.15 -3.90 14.56
N SER A 53 4.63 -2.73 14.24
CA SER A 53 4.42 -1.64 15.15
C SER A 53 2.92 -1.39 15.23
N THR A 54 2.43 -1.36 16.47
CA THR A 54 1.19 -0.68 16.84
C THR A 54 1.22 0.81 16.47
N GLU A 55 2.34 1.31 15.95
CA GLU A 55 2.51 2.66 15.47
C GLU A 55 1.80 2.87 14.15
N SER A 56 0.87 3.81 14.21
CA SER A 56 0.26 4.37 13.02
C SER A 56 1.18 5.35 12.29
N ILE A 57 1.07 5.40 10.97
CA ILE A 57 1.73 6.39 10.13
C ILE A 57 0.70 7.45 9.72
N VAL A 58 1.05 8.73 9.88
CA VAL A 58 0.20 9.84 9.41
C VAL A 58 0.63 10.23 8.01
N PHE A 59 -0.34 10.23 7.10
CA PHE A 59 -0.19 10.59 5.70
C PHE A 59 -0.94 11.89 5.37
N LYS A 60 -0.47 12.57 4.33
CA LYS A 60 -1.13 13.72 3.70
C LYS A 60 -1.15 13.54 2.18
N LYS A 61 -2.32 13.66 1.56
CA LYS A 61 -2.52 13.72 0.10
C LYS A 61 -2.59 15.17 -0.36
N GLU A 62 -1.84 15.52 -1.40
CA GLU A 62 -1.86 16.86 -1.98
C GLU A 62 -1.41 16.80 -3.44
N SER A 63 -2.27 17.22 -4.38
CA SER A 63 -1.93 17.41 -5.79
C SER A 63 -1.21 16.23 -6.46
N GLY A 64 -1.74 15.00 -6.32
CA GLY A 64 -1.12 13.79 -6.89
C GLY A 64 0.08 13.24 -6.10
N ARG A 65 0.44 13.89 -4.99
CA ARG A 65 1.51 13.45 -4.08
C ARG A 65 0.95 12.95 -2.76
N ILE A 66 1.71 12.06 -2.14
CA ILE A 66 1.45 11.56 -0.80
C ILE A 66 2.71 11.80 0.02
N TYR A 67 2.52 12.33 1.21
CA TYR A 67 3.56 12.57 2.19
C TYR A 67 3.28 11.74 3.42
N PHE A 68 4.32 11.29 4.11
CA PHE A 68 4.22 10.69 5.44
C PHE A 68 4.93 11.58 6.46
N ARG A 69 4.44 11.58 7.70
CA ARG A 69 5.02 12.39 8.78
C ARG A 69 6.08 11.60 9.54
N LYS A 70 7.33 12.07 9.55
CA LYS A 70 8.46 11.51 10.32
C LYS A 70 9.24 12.62 11.01
N ASN A 71 9.49 12.49 12.30
CA ASN A 71 10.19 13.49 13.13
C ASN A 71 9.59 14.91 12.97
N LYS A 72 8.26 15.00 13.06
CA LYS A 72 7.47 16.23 12.86
C LYS A 72 7.53 16.87 11.46
N LYS A 73 8.30 16.31 10.52
CA LYS A 73 8.43 16.79 9.13
C LYS A 73 7.63 15.92 8.16
N TRP A 74 7.11 16.53 7.10
CA TRP A 74 6.52 15.82 5.97
C TRP A 74 7.64 15.34 5.05
N LYS A 75 7.59 14.07 4.67
CA LYS A 75 8.50 13.46 3.70
C LYS A 75 7.70 12.90 2.56
N LEU A 76 8.18 13.08 1.33
CA LEU A 76 7.53 12.53 0.15
C LEU A 76 7.51 11.00 0.26
N PHE A 77 6.31 10.44 0.19
CA PHE A 77 6.07 9.00 0.13
C PHE A 77 5.93 8.55 -1.32
N PHE A 78 5.09 9.25 -2.07
CA PHE A 78 4.71 8.93 -3.44
C PHE A 78 4.44 10.20 -4.23
N ASP A 79 4.81 10.21 -5.51
CA ASP A 79 4.49 11.25 -6.48
C ASP A 79 4.10 10.56 -7.79
N LYS A 80 2.85 10.76 -8.22
CA LYS A 80 2.30 10.12 -9.43
C LYS A 80 3.07 10.47 -10.70
N ASP A 81 3.70 11.64 -10.75
CA ASP A 81 4.35 12.18 -11.93
C ASP A 81 5.87 11.88 -11.92
N CYS A 82 6.44 11.61 -10.75
CA CYS A 82 7.87 11.34 -10.58
C CYS A 82 8.08 10.24 -9.52
N LEU A 83 8.23 8.99 -9.97
CA LEU A 83 8.44 7.86 -9.07
C LEU A 83 9.81 7.96 -8.41
N ASN A 84 9.80 8.34 -7.12
CA ASN A 84 11.00 8.58 -6.33
C ASN A 84 11.32 7.37 -5.45
N LYS A 85 12.61 7.09 -5.23
CA LYS A 85 13.01 6.21 -4.12
C LYS A 85 12.97 6.99 -2.81
N PHE A 86 12.53 6.35 -1.72
CA PHE A 86 12.57 6.97 -0.38
C PHE A 86 13.18 6.01 0.64
N LYS A 87 13.82 6.55 1.67
CA LYS A 87 14.34 5.74 2.78
C LYS A 87 13.23 5.49 3.80
N TRP A 88 12.92 4.22 4.03
CA TRP A 88 12.01 3.72 5.04
C TRP A 88 12.80 3.07 6.18
N THR A 89 12.29 3.13 7.40
CA THR A 89 12.96 2.52 8.56
C THR A 89 11.90 1.90 9.45
N VAL A 90 12.09 0.62 9.77
CA VAL A 90 11.22 -0.17 10.65
C VAL A 90 12.11 -0.77 11.73
N GLY A 91 11.91 -0.34 12.99
CA GLY A 91 12.83 -0.69 14.08
C GLY A 91 14.27 -0.27 13.77
N SER A 92 15.20 -1.21 13.88
CA SER A 92 16.62 -1.02 13.53
C SER A 92 16.93 -1.19 12.04
N HIS A 93 15.99 -1.70 11.24
CA HIS A 93 16.22 -2.02 9.84
C HIS A 93 15.82 -0.85 8.92
N SER A 94 16.67 -0.58 7.93
CA SER A 94 16.40 0.43 6.90
C SER A 94 16.17 -0.21 5.54
N TYR A 95 15.29 0.39 4.76
CA TYR A 95 14.90 -0.05 3.43
C TYR A 95 14.86 1.13 2.47
N TYR A 96 15.06 0.87 1.18
CA TYR A 96 14.61 1.76 0.11
C TYR A 96 13.22 1.33 -0.35
N GLY A 97 12.23 2.21 -0.21
CA GLY A 97 10.96 2.07 -0.89
C GLY A 97 11.11 2.49 -2.35
N ILE A 98 10.80 1.59 -3.27
CA ILE A 98 10.97 1.75 -4.70
C ILE A 98 9.61 1.68 -5.37
N TRP A 99 9.24 2.77 -6.05
CA TRP A 99 8.00 2.84 -6.82
C TRP A 99 8.23 2.47 -8.28
N LYS A 100 7.29 1.72 -8.86
CA LYS A 100 7.22 1.44 -10.30
C LYS A 100 5.78 1.65 -10.77
N LYS A 101 5.60 2.14 -12.01
CA LYS A 101 4.28 2.18 -12.66
C LYS A 101 4.05 0.84 -13.35
N VAL A 102 2.85 0.29 -13.24
CA VAL A 102 2.48 -0.91 -14.00
C VAL A 102 1.66 -0.54 -15.24
N ASN A 103 1.66 -1.43 -16.23
CA ASN A 103 1.05 -1.16 -17.55
C ASN A 103 -0.45 -1.43 -17.60
N PHE A 104 -1.08 -1.86 -16.50
CA PHE A 104 -2.52 -2.10 -16.42
C PHE A 104 -3.20 -1.15 -15.42
N LYS A 105 -4.52 -1.03 -15.53
CA LYS A 105 -5.33 -0.07 -14.76
C LYS A 105 -6.43 -0.78 -13.96
N ASP A 106 -6.86 -0.14 -12.88
CA ASP A 106 -8.06 -0.50 -12.13
C ASP A 106 -9.18 0.47 -12.51
N GLY A 107 -9.98 0.08 -13.52
CA GLY A 107 -10.89 1.01 -14.19
C GLY A 107 -10.13 2.20 -14.80
N ASN A 108 -10.36 3.40 -14.26
CA ASN A 108 -9.67 4.62 -14.68
C ASN A 108 -8.43 4.96 -13.83
N ASN A 109 -8.15 4.19 -12.77
CA ASN A 109 -7.03 4.46 -11.87
C ASN A 109 -5.73 3.85 -12.40
N GLU A 110 -4.66 4.64 -12.40
CA GLU A 110 -3.31 4.13 -12.58
C GLU A 110 -2.88 3.32 -11.36
N ILE A 111 -2.19 2.22 -11.62
CA ILE A 111 -1.64 1.35 -10.58
C ILE A 111 -0.12 1.53 -10.54
N TYR A 112 0.40 1.49 -9.33
CA TYR A 112 1.83 1.53 -9.03
C TYR A 112 2.17 0.39 -8.09
N THR A 113 3.40 -0.09 -8.14
CA THR A 113 3.93 -1.04 -7.16
C THR A 113 4.94 -0.35 -6.25
N LEU A 114 4.93 -0.75 -4.98
CA LEU A 114 5.94 -0.41 -3.99
C LEU A 114 6.63 -1.68 -3.52
N GLU A 115 7.95 -1.71 -3.66
CA GLU A 115 8.83 -2.76 -3.12
C GLU A 115 9.78 -2.14 -2.10
N PHE A 116 10.09 -2.87 -1.02
CA PHE A 116 11.10 -2.45 -0.05
C PHE A 116 12.38 -3.26 -0.22
N GLU A 117 13.46 -2.60 -0.63
CA GLU A 117 14.79 -3.19 -0.77
C GLU A 117 15.59 -2.98 0.52
N PRO A 118 16.12 -4.04 1.17
CA PRO A 118 16.87 -3.91 2.42
C PRO A 118 18.20 -3.16 2.24
N ILE A 119 18.60 -2.38 3.25
CA ILE A 119 19.88 -1.66 3.26
C ILE A 119 20.81 -2.33 4.26
N GLY A 120 21.89 -2.94 3.75
CA GLY A 120 22.96 -3.51 4.59
C GLY A 120 22.68 -4.93 5.12
N PHE A 121 21.67 -5.62 4.60
CA PHE A 121 21.39 -7.03 4.87
C PHE A 121 20.67 -7.68 3.67
N VAL A 122 20.65 -9.00 3.64
CA VAL A 122 19.96 -9.78 2.59
C VAL A 122 18.58 -10.18 3.10
N GLN A 123 17.57 -10.02 2.24
CA GLN A 123 16.21 -10.50 2.49
C GLN A 123 15.89 -11.58 1.47
N SER A 124 15.42 -12.74 1.93
CA SER A 124 15.12 -13.89 1.07
C SER A 124 13.84 -13.74 0.25
N ALA A 125 12.92 -12.89 0.70
CA ALA A 125 11.59 -12.70 0.13
C ALA A 125 11.19 -11.23 0.19
N SER A 126 10.72 -10.66 -0.92
CA SER A 126 10.18 -9.30 -0.97
C SER A 126 8.65 -9.31 -1.04
N THR A 127 8.05 -8.27 -0.47
CA THR A 127 6.61 -8.00 -0.58
C THR A 127 6.42 -6.83 -1.54
N VAL A 128 5.53 -7.01 -2.52
CA VAL A 128 5.13 -6.00 -3.49
C VAL A 128 3.73 -5.50 -3.14
N TYR A 129 3.58 -4.20 -2.94
CA TYR A 129 2.28 -3.58 -2.69
C TYR A 129 1.77 -2.92 -3.96
N TYR A 130 0.59 -3.34 -4.43
CA TYR A 130 -0.13 -2.68 -5.51
C TYR A 130 -0.96 -1.53 -4.95
N PHE A 131 -0.84 -0.37 -5.57
CA PHE A 131 -1.27 0.89 -5.00
C PHE A 131 -1.93 1.79 -6.06
N THR A 132 -3.02 2.45 -5.71
CA THR A 132 -3.58 3.58 -6.48
C THR A 132 -3.56 4.85 -5.64
N TYR A 133 -3.38 6.01 -6.28
CA TYR A 133 -3.35 7.30 -5.57
C TYR A 133 -4.64 7.56 -4.78
N ASN A 134 -5.78 7.24 -5.37
CA ASN A 134 -7.09 7.51 -4.78
C ASN A 134 -7.41 6.53 -3.64
N GLU A 135 -7.08 5.26 -3.81
CA GLU A 135 -7.65 4.20 -2.97
C GLU A 135 -6.63 3.57 -2.03
N GLY A 136 -5.34 3.86 -2.20
CA GLY A 136 -4.30 3.27 -1.38
C GLY A 136 -3.88 1.90 -1.89
N VAL A 137 -3.50 1.01 -0.97
CA VAL A 137 -3.11 -0.38 -1.30
C VAL A 137 -4.37 -1.15 -1.71
N ILE A 138 -4.30 -1.82 -2.85
CA ILE A 138 -5.39 -2.63 -3.44
C ILE A 138 -5.06 -4.12 -3.52
N ALA A 139 -3.78 -4.47 -3.55
CA ALA A 139 -3.30 -5.84 -3.49
C ALA A 139 -1.88 -5.91 -2.91
N ILE A 140 -1.49 -7.10 -2.47
CA ILE A 140 -0.17 -7.40 -1.94
C ILE A 140 0.25 -8.73 -2.56
N ASP A 141 1.40 -8.74 -3.22
CA ASP A 141 2.07 -9.96 -3.65
C ASP A 141 3.21 -10.20 -2.67
N SER A 142 3.14 -11.32 -1.95
CA SER A 142 4.20 -11.75 -1.05
C SER A 142 4.70 -13.11 -1.49
N HIS A 143 5.95 -13.42 -1.15
CA HIS A 143 6.63 -14.64 -1.57
C HIS A 143 5.81 -15.93 -1.39
N ASP A 144 4.99 -16.01 -0.35
CA ASP A 144 4.21 -17.23 -0.04
C ASP A 144 2.73 -17.11 -0.42
N GLU A 145 2.16 -15.89 -0.42
CA GLU A 145 0.73 -15.66 -0.61
C GLU A 145 0.44 -14.30 -1.23
N ASP A 146 -0.52 -14.26 -2.16
CA ASP A 146 -1.06 -13.01 -2.67
C ASP A 146 -2.36 -12.64 -1.95
N TYR A 147 -2.60 -11.35 -1.79
CA TYR A 147 -3.77 -10.81 -1.13
C TYR A 147 -4.39 -9.69 -1.95
N VAL A 148 -5.71 -9.69 -2.08
CA VAL A 148 -6.46 -8.64 -2.79
C VAL A 148 -7.50 -8.04 -1.85
N ARG A 149 -7.67 -6.72 -1.92
CA ARG A 149 -8.66 -6.03 -1.08
C ARG A 149 -10.07 -6.51 -1.41
N SER A 150 -10.84 -6.84 -0.38
CA SER A 150 -12.16 -7.46 -0.50
C SER A 150 -13.17 -6.65 -1.35
N ASP A 151 -13.12 -5.32 -1.25
CA ASP A 151 -13.93 -4.39 -2.08
C ASP A 151 -13.49 -4.33 -3.55
N LYS A 152 -12.32 -4.91 -3.88
CA LYS A 152 -11.77 -4.98 -5.25
C LYS A 152 -12.03 -6.30 -5.96
N MET A 153 -12.68 -7.25 -5.30
CA MET A 153 -12.96 -8.59 -5.84
C MET A 153 -13.87 -8.62 -7.07
N MET A 154 -14.47 -7.50 -7.48
CA MET A 154 -15.45 -7.45 -8.57
C MET A 154 -14.91 -6.95 -9.91
N VAL A 155 -13.64 -6.53 -10.01
CA VAL A 155 -13.15 -5.87 -11.23
C VAL A 155 -12.02 -6.70 -11.86
N PRO A 156 -12.25 -7.39 -12.99
CA PRO A 156 -11.14 -7.88 -13.79
C PRO A 156 -10.29 -6.68 -14.22
N PHE A 157 -9.00 -6.69 -13.91
CA PHE A 157 -8.04 -5.74 -14.48
C PHE A 157 -8.10 -5.88 -16.00
N ARG A 158 -8.77 -4.94 -16.66
CA ARG A 158 -8.90 -4.97 -18.13
C ARG A 158 -7.64 -4.39 -18.75
N LYS A 159 -7.12 -5.10 -19.76
CA LYS A 159 -6.02 -4.65 -20.63
C LYS A 159 -6.41 -3.38 -21.39
#